data_AF-A0A957SLQ6-F1
#
_entry.id   AF-A0A957SLQ6-F1
#
_cell.length_a   1.000
_cell.length_b   1.000
_cell.length_c   1.000
_cell.angle_alpha   90.00
_cell.angle_beta   90.00
_cell.angle_gamma   90.00
#
_symmetry.space_group_name_H-M   'P 1'
#
loop_
_entity.id
_entity.type
_entity.pdbx_description
1 polymer ?
#
loop_
_entity_poly.entity_id
_entity_poly.type
_entity_poly.pdbx_seq_one_letter_code
_entity_poly.pdbx_strand_id
1 'polypeptide(L)'
;YAAFIRSLIALYEATFELRWLGEASRLTQLMLSQFGDEERGGFFQTGVDHEQLVVRRKDFIDNAIPSGNSLAAEALLRLSVLTGNQEYRQRATAILLMMKEAMAQQPTGFGRLLGVLNALLSPSQEVAVVGDPQEAATHALLDQVRQRYLPTTVLALKHPNEESMLPLLEGRTLVDGKAAAYVCENYACQLPVTTAEALGRLL
;
A
#
# COMPACT_ATOMS: atom_id res chain seq x y z
N TYR A 1 0.34 13.61 -8.71
CA TYR A 1 1.25 12.78 -7.88
C TYR A 1 0.57 11.54 -7.35
N ALA A 2 -0.34 11.64 -6.36
CA ALA A 2 -0.89 10.50 -5.63
C ALA A 2 -1.42 9.34 -6.49
N ALA A 3 -2.25 9.62 -7.50
CA ALA A 3 -2.76 8.59 -8.42
C ALA A 3 -1.64 7.80 -9.11
N PHE A 4 -0.61 8.50 -9.60
CA PHE A 4 0.50 7.87 -10.31
C PHE A 4 1.39 7.04 -9.37
N ILE A 5 1.65 7.53 -8.16
CA ILE A 5 2.34 6.76 -7.11
C ILE A 5 1.56 5.47 -6.83
N ARG A 6 0.24 5.55 -6.65
CA ARG A 6 -0.60 4.36 -6.43
C ARG A 6 -0.53 3.37 -7.61
N SER A 7 -0.49 3.87 -8.85
CA SER A 7 -0.32 3.05 -10.05
C SER A 7 1.05 2.35 -10.09
N LEU A 8 2.13 3.03 -9.68
CA LEU A 8 3.46 2.42 -9.60
C LEU A 8 3.52 1.32 -8.54
N ILE A 9 2.84 1.48 -7.41
CA ILE A 9 2.67 0.41 -6.41
C ILE A 9 1.91 -0.78 -7.03
N ALA A 10 0.84 -0.52 -7.80
CA ALA A 10 0.11 -1.58 -8.49
C ALA A 10 0.97 -2.30 -9.53
N LEU A 11 1.83 -1.58 -10.27
CA LEU A 11 2.79 -2.17 -11.19
C LEU A 11 3.80 -3.05 -10.47
N TYR A 12 4.30 -2.62 -9.30
CA TYR A 12 5.12 -3.46 -8.45
C TYR A 12 4.38 -4.73 -8.02
N GLU A 13 3.15 -4.65 -7.49
CA GLU A 13 2.38 -5.83 -7.06
C GLU A 13 2.03 -6.79 -8.21
N ALA A 14 1.96 -6.28 -9.45
CA ALA A 14 1.69 -7.07 -10.65
C ALA A 14 2.96 -7.75 -11.22
N THR A 15 4.12 -7.09 -11.15
CA THR A 15 5.34 -7.51 -11.87
C THR A 15 6.47 -7.94 -10.93
N PHE A 16 6.41 -7.55 -9.67
CA PHE A 16 7.46 -7.65 -8.65
C PHE A 16 8.78 -6.95 -9.00
N GLU A 17 8.79 -6.11 -10.03
CA GLU A 17 9.98 -5.34 -10.38
C GLU A 17 10.20 -4.16 -9.42
N LEU A 18 11.28 -4.23 -8.64
CA LEU A 18 11.60 -3.23 -7.61
C LEU A 18 11.76 -1.80 -8.16
N ARG A 19 12.05 -1.62 -9.46
CA ARG A 19 12.15 -0.29 -10.09
C ARG A 19 10.87 0.54 -9.91
N TRP A 20 9.70 -0.11 -9.94
CA TRP A 20 8.41 0.58 -9.80
C TRP A 20 8.21 1.08 -8.37
N LEU A 21 8.61 0.27 -7.39
CA LEU A 21 8.56 0.65 -5.98
C LEU A 21 9.58 1.74 -5.63
N GLY A 22 10.76 1.69 -6.25
CA GLY A 22 11.77 2.75 -6.17
C GLY A 22 11.24 4.09 -6.70
N GLU A 23 10.60 4.08 -7.88
CA GLU A 23 10.01 5.28 -8.46
C GLU A 23 8.81 5.80 -7.65
N ALA A 24 7.96 4.90 -7.14
CA ALA A 24 6.87 5.26 -6.23
C ALA A 24 7.41 5.99 -4.99
N SER A 25 8.49 5.47 -4.39
CA SER A 25 9.14 6.08 -3.23
C SER A 25 9.74 7.44 -3.57
N ARG A 26 10.44 7.58 -4.70
CA ARG A 26 11.01 8.84 -5.17
C ARG A 26 9.93 9.92 -5.37
N LEU A 27 8.84 9.57 -6.04
CA LEU A 27 7.73 10.49 -6.27
C LEU A 27 6.95 10.81 -5.00
N THR A 28 6.92 9.90 -4.03
CA THR A 28 6.33 10.14 -2.71
C THR A 28 7.11 11.20 -1.96
N GLN A 29 8.44 11.13 -1.96
CA GLN A 29 9.29 12.16 -1.37
C GLN A 29 9.06 13.54 -2.02
N LEU A 30 8.96 13.59 -3.34
CA LEU A 30 8.63 14.84 -4.05
C LEU A 30 7.21 15.35 -3.73
N MET A 31 6.24 14.45 -3.59
CA MET A 31 4.88 14.82 -3.20
C MET A 31 4.83 15.40 -1.78
N LEU A 32 5.57 14.80 -0.85
CA LEU A 32 5.71 15.28 0.53
C LEU A 32 6.35 16.67 0.57
N SER A 33 7.47 16.89 -0.11
CA SER A 33 8.16 18.18 -0.09
C SER A 33 7.40 19.30 -0.78
N GLN A 34 6.72 19.02 -1.90
CA GLN A 34 6.05 20.07 -2.68
C GLN A 34 4.64 20.39 -2.17
N PHE A 35 3.92 19.40 -1.63
CA PHE A 35 2.50 19.54 -1.35
C PHE A 35 2.11 19.25 0.10
N GLY A 36 2.99 18.64 0.90
CA GLY A 36 2.69 18.27 2.28
C GLY A 36 2.44 19.48 3.17
N ASP A 37 1.45 19.37 4.06
CA ASP A 37 1.27 20.27 5.19
C ASP A 37 1.77 19.58 6.46
N GLU A 38 2.90 20.05 6.99
CA GLU A 38 3.51 19.49 8.20
C GLU A 38 2.78 19.90 9.49
N GLU A 39 2.08 21.03 9.48
CA GLU A 39 1.41 21.56 10.67
C GLU A 39 0.05 20.91 10.88
N ARG A 40 -0.73 20.77 9.80
CA ARG A 40 -2.12 20.29 9.88
C ARG A 40 -2.28 18.90 9.29
N GLY A 41 -1.35 18.41 8.48
CA GLY A 41 -1.45 17.13 7.77
C GLY A 41 -2.14 17.22 6.41
N GLY A 42 -2.03 16.16 5.60
CA GLY A 42 -2.55 16.15 4.23
C GLY A 42 -1.75 17.01 3.25
N PHE A 43 -2.35 17.23 2.08
CA PHE A 43 -1.68 17.77 0.90
C PHE A 43 -2.46 18.92 0.28
N PHE A 44 -1.75 19.99 -0.06
CA PHE A 44 -2.25 21.11 -0.83
C PHE A 44 -2.40 20.76 -2.32
N GLN A 45 -3.28 21.45 -3.02
CA GLN A 45 -3.45 21.30 -4.47
C GLN A 45 -2.35 21.99 -5.29
N THR A 46 -1.61 22.92 -4.68
CA THR A 46 -0.52 23.66 -5.34
C THR A 46 0.83 23.37 -4.67
N GLY A 47 1.90 23.38 -5.47
CA GLY A 47 3.27 23.21 -4.99
C GLY A 47 3.76 24.43 -4.18
N VAL A 48 4.85 24.26 -3.43
CA VAL A 48 5.53 25.36 -2.73
C VAL A 48 6.16 26.40 -3.67
N ASP A 49 6.41 26.02 -4.92
CA ASP A 49 6.96 26.82 -6.01
C ASP A 49 5.89 27.55 -6.85
N HIS A 50 4.62 27.38 -6.51
CA HIS A 50 3.52 28.09 -7.16
C HIS A 50 3.51 29.58 -6.78
N GLU A 51 2.94 30.43 -7.64
CA GLU A 51 2.63 31.84 -7.31
C GLU A 51 2.00 31.94 -5.92
N GLN A 52 2.39 32.94 -5.13
CA GLN A 52 1.87 33.14 -3.78
C GLN A 52 0.36 33.37 -3.81
N LEU A 53 -0.39 32.32 -3.47
CA LEU A 53 -1.84 32.40 -3.27
C LEU A 53 -2.16 32.86 -1.86
N VAL A 54 -3.23 33.64 -1.72
CA VAL A 54 -3.77 34.07 -0.42
C VAL A 54 -4.10 32.86 0.47
N VAL A 55 -4.60 31.77 -0.12
CA VAL A 55 -4.87 30.50 0.58
C VAL A 55 -4.55 29.33 -0.35
N ARG A 56 -3.70 28.41 0.12
CA ARG A 56 -3.52 27.09 -0.51
C ARG A 56 -4.62 26.15 -0.04
N ARG A 57 -5.41 25.63 -0.99
CA ARG A 57 -6.53 24.72 -0.68
C ARG A 57 -6.06 23.28 -0.63
N LYS A 58 -6.78 22.47 0.15
CA LYS A 58 -6.69 21.01 0.16
C LYS A 58 -8.02 20.45 -0.31
N ASP A 59 -7.97 19.34 -1.01
CA ASP A 59 -9.16 18.63 -1.47
C ASP A 59 -9.19 17.23 -0.87
N PHE A 60 -10.31 16.92 -0.22
CA PHE A 60 -10.57 15.67 0.50
C PHE A 60 -11.86 14.99 0.04
N ILE A 61 -12.69 15.65 -0.77
CA ILE A 61 -14.00 15.13 -1.14
C ILE A 61 -13.83 14.21 -2.35
N ASP A 62 -14.14 12.93 -2.15
CA ASP A 62 -14.25 11.97 -3.24
C ASP A 62 -15.55 12.26 -4.01
N ASN A 63 -15.43 12.48 -5.32
CA ASN A 63 -16.56 12.72 -6.21
C ASN A 63 -16.48 11.73 -7.40
N ALA A 64 -16.68 12.18 -8.64
CA ALA A 64 -16.49 11.36 -9.84
C ALA A 64 -15.12 10.67 -9.90
N ILE A 65 -14.10 11.28 -9.27
CA ILE A 65 -12.79 10.68 -9.03
C ILE A 65 -12.43 10.81 -7.54
N PRO A 66 -11.58 9.91 -7.01
CA PRO A 66 -11.04 10.06 -5.66
C PRO A 66 -10.25 11.36 -5.49
N SER A 67 -10.32 11.97 -4.31
CA SER A 67 -9.56 13.18 -4.01
C SER A 67 -8.05 12.90 -3.99
N GLY A 68 -7.25 13.95 -4.20
CA GLY A 68 -5.79 13.85 -4.11
C GLY A 68 -5.31 13.36 -2.75
N ASN A 69 -5.96 13.80 -1.66
CA ASN A 69 -5.65 13.36 -0.31
C ASN A 69 -6.06 11.91 -0.03
N SER A 70 -7.22 11.46 -0.53
CA SER A 70 -7.65 10.06 -0.41
C SER A 70 -6.67 9.11 -1.08
N LEU A 71 -6.22 9.44 -2.30
CA LEU A 71 -5.22 8.65 -3.02
C LEU A 71 -3.84 8.71 -2.36
N ALA A 72 -3.47 9.86 -1.80
CA ALA A 72 -2.20 10.00 -1.10
C ALA A 72 -2.18 9.15 0.18
N ALA A 73 -3.27 9.18 0.96
CA ALA A 73 -3.41 8.35 2.14
C ALA A 73 -3.33 6.84 1.80
N GLU A 74 -3.99 6.40 0.73
CA GLU A 74 -3.90 5.00 0.26
C GLU A 74 -2.47 4.63 -0.14
N ALA A 75 -1.82 5.45 -0.96
CA ALA A 75 -0.47 5.19 -1.45
C ALA A 75 0.55 5.14 -0.30
N LEU A 76 0.48 6.11 0.62
CA LEU A 76 1.34 6.17 1.81
C LEU A 76 1.13 4.96 2.72
N LEU A 77 -0.11 4.56 2.96
CA LEU A 77 -0.39 3.39 3.80
C LEU A 77 0.18 2.11 3.17
N ARG A 78 -0.04 1.86 1.87
CA ARG A 78 0.56 0.70 1.18
C ARG A 78 2.09 0.73 1.18
N LEU A 79 2.70 1.89 0.92
CA LEU A 79 4.16 2.03 0.99
C LEU A 79 4.68 1.78 2.40
N SER A 80 3.98 2.22 3.44
CA SER A 80 4.40 1.99 4.82
C SER A 80 4.52 0.51 5.17
N VAL A 81 3.65 -0.33 4.60
CA VAL A 81 3.69 -1.79 4.74
C VAL A 81 4.85 -2.37 3.92
N LEU A 82 4.97 -2.00 2.65
CA LEU A 82 6.01 -2.52 1.76
C LEU A 82 7.43 -2.17 2.22
N THR A 83 7.64 -0.95 2.72
CA THR A 83 8.97 -0.41 3.04
C THR A 83 9.24 -0.33 4.54
N GLY A 84 8.27 -0.66 5.40
CA GLY A 84 8.37 -0.45 6.84
C GLY A 84 8.47 1.03 7.29
N ASN A 85 8.18 1.98 6.39
CA ASN A 85 8.38 3.40 6.69
C ASN A 85 7.22 3.95 7.55
N GLN A 86 7.52 4.17 8.84
CA GLN A 86 6.54 4.67 9.81
C GLN A 86 6.09 6.12 9.53
N GLU A 87 6.92 6.95 8.91
CA GLU A 87 6.51 8.31 8.53
C GLU A 87 5.34 8.26 7.55
N TYR A 88 5.38 7.36 6.57
CA TYR A 88 4.28 7.21 5.61
C TYR A 88 2.98 6.78 6.31
N ARG A 89 3.07 5.86 7.27
CA ARG A 89 1.91 5.46 8.08
C ARG A 89 1.35 6.62 8.89
N GLN A 90 2.22 7.43 9.51
CA GLN A 90 1.84 8.60 10.28
C GLN A 90 1.17 9.67 9.41
N ARG A 91 1.72 9.95 8.22
CA ARG A 91 1.16 10.91 7.26
C ARG A 91 -0.21 10.45 6.73
N ALA A 92 -0.37 9.16 6.43
CA ALA A 92 -1.69 8.60 6.07
C ALA A 92 -2.70 8.72 7.22
N THR A 93 -2.27 8.42 8.44
CA THR A 93 -3.10 8.53 9.65
C THR A 93 -3.52 9.99 9.92
N ALA A 94 -2.63 10.96 9.70
CA ALA A 94 -2.93 12.38 9.87
C ALA A 94 -4.07 12.85 8.94
N ILE A 95 -4.11 12.36 7.69
CA ILE A 95 -5.21 12.66 6.75
C ILE A 95 -6.55 12.11 7.29
N LEU A 96 -6.54 10.87 7.79
CA LEU A 96 -7.73 10.24 8.37
C LEU A 96 -8.23 10.98 9.60
N LEU A 97 -7.33 11.41 10.48
CA LEU A 97 -7.68 12.16 11.68
C LEU A 97 -8.25 13.54 11.34
N MET A 98 -7.69 14.23 10.34
CA MET A 98 -8.22 15.53 9.89
C MET A 98 -9.67 15.41 9.40
N MET A 99 -9.99 14.33 8.69
CA MET A 99 -11.31 14.14 8.09
C MET A 99 -12.26 13.32 8.96
N LYS A 100 -11.89 12.95 10.20
CA LYS A 100 -12.67 12.06 11.08
C LYS A 100 -14.12 12.51 11.24
N GLU A 101 -14.34 13.77 11.62
CA GLU A 101 -15.69 14.30 11.87
C GLU A 101 -16.51 14.38 10.57
N ALA A 102 -15.89 14.85 9.48
CA ALA A 102 -16.54 14.96 8.18
C ALA A 102 -16.90 13.58 7.59
N MET A 103 -16.03 12.59 7.73
CA MET A 103 -16.31 11.20 7.34
C MET A 103 -17.49 10.62 8.12
N ALA A 104 -17.61 10.93 9.41
CA ALA A 104 -18.72 10.47 10.23
C ALA A 104 -20.05 11.16 9.87
N GLN A 105 -20.02 12.45 9.54
CA GLN A 105 -21.21 13.24 9.22
C GLN A 105 -21.68 13.08 7.77
N GLN A 106 -20.75 12.90 6.83
CA GLN A 106 -21.02 12.87 5.37
C GLN A 106 -20.23 11.75 4.67
N PRO A 107 -20.42 10.46 5.06
CA PRO A 107 -19.57 9.35 4.59
C PRO A 107 -19.57 9.16 3.08
N THR A 108 -20.65 9.51 2.39
CA THR A 108 -20.77 9.37 0.92
C THR A 108 -19.76 10.21 0.15
N GLY A 109 -19.21 11.27 0.75
CA GLY A 109 -18.17 12.11 0.15
C GLY A 109 -16.74 11.61 0.36
N PHE A 110 -16.54 10.46 1.01
CA PHE A 110 -15.21 9.99 1.43
C PHE A 110 -15.00 8.49 1.16
N GLY A 111 -15.63 7.94 0.12
CA GLY A 111 -15.63 6.49 -0.14
C GLY A 111 -14.23 5.87 -0.25
N ARG A 112 -13.27 6.55 -0.90
CA ARG A 112 -11.89 6.06 -1.00
C ARG A 112 -11.18 6.19 0.34
N LEU A 113 -11.33 7.33 1.02
CA LEU A 113 -10.68 7.57 2.31
C LEU A 113 -11.20 6.63 3.42
N LEU A 114 -12.50 6.29 3.39
CA LEU A 114 -13.08 5.25 4.24
C LEU A 114 -12.51 3.86 3.93
N GLY A 115 -12.18 3.57 2.66
CA GLY A 115 -11.43 2.38 2.28
C GLY A 115 -10.03 2.35 2.91
N VAL A 116 -9.34 3.49 2.96
CA VAL A 116 -8.05 3.63 3.65
C VAL A 116 -8.22 3.46 5.16
N LEU A 117 -9.27 4.03 5.75
CA LEU A 117 -9.61 3.83 7.16
C LEU A 117 -9.82 2.34 7.47
N ASN A 118 -10.58 1.65 6.62
CA ASN A 118 -10.79 0.21 6.75
C ASN A 118 -9.47 -0.56 6.69
N ALA A 119 -8.57 -0.21 5.76
CA ALA A 119 -7.24 -0.82 5.65
C ALA A 119 -6.35 -0.54 6.88
N LEU A 120 -6.46 0.64 7.49
CA LEU A 120 -5.69 1.00 8.68
C LEU A 120 -6.18 0.28 9.94
N LEU A 121 -7.50 0.09 10.07
CA LEU A 121 -8.14 -0.50 11.26
C LEU A 121 -8.25 -2.03 11.19
N SER A 122 -8.37 -2.58 9.98
CA SER A 122 -8.36 -4.04 9.78
C SER A 122 -6.94 -4.57 9.96
N PRO A 123 -6.77 -5.85 10.37
CA PRO A 123 -5.48 -6.51 10.24
C PRO A 123 -5.02 -6.38 8.78
N SER A 124 -3.92 -5.65 8.55
CA SER A 124 -3.34 -5.56 7.22
C SER A 124 -2.92 -6.96 6.82
N GLN A 125 -3.51 -7.52 5.76
CA GLN A 125 -3.09 -8.81 5.23
C GLN A 125 -1.85 -8.56 4.37
N GLU A 126 -0.69 -8.83 4.93
CA GLU A 126 0.57 -8.75 4.24
C GLU A 126 0.87 -10.14 3.68
N VAL A 127 0.88 -10.28 2.36
CA VAL A 127 1.13 -11.57 1.70
C VAL A 127 2.53 -11.55 1.11
N ALA A 128 3.41 -12.37 1.67
CA ALA A 128 4.76 -12.60 1.16
C ALA A 128 4.82 -13.95 0.45
N VAL A 129 5.31 -13.97 -0.80
CA VAL A 129 5.55 -15.20 -1.57
C VAL A 129 7.05 -15.37 -1.80
N VAL A 130 7.56 -16.57 -1.52
CA VAL A 130 8.93 -16.97 -1.84
C VAL A 130 8.87 -18.08 -2.87
N GLY A 131 9.43 -17.86 -4.06
CA GLY A 131 9.39 -18.81 -5.17
C GLY A 131 9.87 -18.18 -6.47
N ASP A 132 10.26 -19.00 -7.45
CA ASP A 132 10.58 -18.50 -8.79
C ASP A 132 9.26 -18.12 -9.50
N PRO A 133 9.07 -16.86 -9.93
CA PRO A 133 7.88 -16.43 -10.66
C PRO A 133 7.58 -17.24 -11.92
N GLN A 134 8.56 -17.93 -12.52
CA GLN A 134 8.38 -18.75 -13.72
C GLN A 134 7.88 -20.17 -13.41
N GLU A 135 7.92 -20.59 -12.14
CA GLU A 135 7.45 -21.91 -11.74
C GLU A 135 5.94 -21.95 -11.50
N ALA A 136 5.31 -23.04 -11.94
CA ALA A 136 3.86 -23.25 -11.82
C ALA A 136 3.36 -23.19 -10.37
N ALA A 137 4.17 -23.65 -9.39
CA ALA A 137 3.81 -23.62 -7.98
C ALA A 137 3.71 -22.18 -7.45
N THR A 138 4.67 -21.33 -7.80
CA THR A 138 4.66 -19.90 -7.44
C THR A 138 3.48 -19.19 -8.10
N HIS A 139 3.27 -19.44 -9.40
CA HIS A 139 2.11 -18.91 -10.13
C HIS A 139 0.78 -19.27 -9.45
N ALA A 140 0.60 -20.53 -9.05
CA ALA A 140 -0.62 -20.97 -8.38
C ALA A 140 -0.88 -20.24 -7.05
N LEU A 141 0.17 -19.89 -6.30
CA LEU A 141 0.02 -19.06 -5.07
C LEU A 141 -0.36 -17.62 -5.41
N LEU A 142 0.30 -17.02 -6.40
CA LEU A 142 0.02 -15.65 -6.84
C LEU A 142 -1.40 -15.50 -7.39
N ASP A 143 -1.89 -16.48 -8.15
CA ASP A 143 -3.22 -16.45 -8.74
C ASP A 143 -4.32 -16.48 -7.68
N GLN A 144 -4.11 -17.17 -6.55
CA GLN A 144 -5.06 -17.16 -5.44
C GLN A 144 -5.26 -15.77 -4.84
N VAL A 145 -4.21 -14.97 -4.77
CA VAL A 145 -4.28 -13.58 -4.32
C VAL A 145 -4.96 -12.72 -5.40
N ARG A 146 -4.55 -12.88 -6.67
CA ARG A 146 -4.97 -12.03 -7.79
C ARG A 146 -6.42 -12.22 -8.22
N GLN A 147 -6.98 -13.41 -8.04
CA GLN A 147 -8.37 -13.70 -8.42
C GLN A 147 -9.41 -13.20 -7.41
N ARG A 148 -8.97 -12.62 -6.28
CA ARG A 148 -9.82 -12.16 -5.20
C ARG A 148 -9.84 -10.64 -5.09
N TYR A 149 -10.95 -10.10 -4.62
CA TYR A 149 -11.02 -8.71 -4.21
C TYR A 149 -10.47 -8.55 -2.78
N LEU A 150 -9.20 -8.18 -2.68
CA LEU A 150 -8.45 -8.02 -1.44
C LEU A 150 -7.94 -6.57 -1.28
N PRO A 151 -8.83 -5.60 -0.97
CA PRO A 151 -8.49 -4.18 -1.03
C PRO A 151 -7.47 -3.72 0.01
N THR A 152 -7.37 -4.44 1.13
CA THR A 152 -6.45 -4.14 2.26
C THR A 152 -5.13 -4.91 2.17
N THR A 153 -4.98 -5.79 1.17
CA THR A 153 -3.82 -6.67 1.03
C THR A 153 -2.69 -6.00 0.28
N VAL A 154 -1.48 -6.20 0.79
CA VAL A 154 -0.22 -5.86 0.13
C VAL A 154 0.48 -7.15 -0.24
N LEU A 155 0.95 -7.25 -1.49
CA LEU A 155 1.59 -8.44 -2.02
C LEU A 155 3.05 -8.15 -2.35
N ALA A 156 3.95 -9.01 -1.87
CA ALA A 156 5.36 -8.97 -2.21
C ALA A 156 5.86 -10.37 -2.57
N LEU A 157 6.82 -10.44 -3.48
CA LEU A 157 7.49 -11.67 -3.87
C LEU A 157 9.00 -11.47 -3.88
N LYS A 158 9.74 -12.51 -3.48
CA LYS A 158 11.17 -12.64 -3.82
C LYS A 158 11.48 -13.99 -4.42
N HIS A 159 12.50 -14.01 -5.27
CA HIS A 159 13.14 -15.25 -5.70
C HIS A 159 13.85 -15.90 -4.50
N PRO A 160 13.91 -17.24 -4.37
CA PRO A 160 14.51 -17.92 -3.22
C PRO A 160 15.99 -17.60 -3.00
N ASN A 161 16.70 -17.28 -4.08
CA ASN A 161 18.14 -16.99 -4.08
C ASN A 161 18.44 -15.48 -3.99
N GLU A 162 17.43 -14.64 -3.80
CA GLU A 162 17.59 -13.20 -3.71
C GLU A 162 17.31 -12.73 -2.28
N GLU A 163 18.18 -11.85 -1.79
CA GLU A 163 17.84 -11.04 -0.62
C GLU A 163 16.88 -9.93 -1.04
N SER A 164 15.93 -9.61 -0.16
CA SER A 164 14.98 -8.53 -0.40
C SER A 164 15.20 -7.42 0.62
N MET A 165 15.15 -6.18 0.14
CA MET A 165 15.17 -4.99 0.99
C MET A 165 13.81 -4.68 1.61
N LEU A 166 12.76 -5.46 1.28
CA LEU A 166 11.42 -5.25 1.80
C LEU A 166 11.25 -6.00 3.12
N PRO A 167 10.89 -5.30 4.23
CA PRO A 167 10.70 -5.94 5.53
C PRO A 167 9.71 -7.12 5.51
N LEU A 168 8.66 -7.03 4.68
CA LEU A 168 7.68 -8.10 4.49
C LEU A 168 8.30 -9.44 4.03
N LEU A 169 9.43 -9.39 3.32
CA LEU A 169 10.11 -10.56 2.76
C LEU A 169 11.34 -11.00 3.60
N GLU A 170 11.64 -10.28 4.68
CA GLU A 170 12.76 -10.56 5.56
C GLU A 170 12.54 -11.89 6.30
N GLY A 171 13.56 -12.74 6.34
CA GLY A 171 13.51 -14.05 7.01
C GLY A 171 12.53 -15.06 6.40
N ARG A 172 11.93 -14.80 5.24
CA ARG A 172 11.04 -15.74 4.53
C ARG A 172 11.83 -16.63 3.58
N THR A 173 11.53 -17.93 3.53
CA THR A 173 12.26 -18.91 2.72
C THR A 173 11.29 -19.85 1.99
N LEU A 174 11.82 -20.78 1.20
CA LEU A 174 11.05 -21.95 0.79
C LEU A 174 10.68 -22.80 2.02
N VAL A 175 9.63 -23.62 1.89
CA VAL A 175 9.23 -24.61 2.89
C VAL A 175 9.40 -25.99 2.28
N ASP A 176 10.29 -26.81 2.86
CA ASP A 176 10.67 -28.12 2.33
C ASP A 176 11.07 -28.08 0.84
N GLY A 177 11.76 -27.00 0.43
CA GLY A 177 12.18 -26.77 -0.95
C GLY A 177 11.06 -26.33 -1.91
N LYS A 178 9.84 -26.07 -1.42
CA LYS A 178 8.70 -25.63 -2.22
C LYS A 178 8.42 -24.14 -2.05
N ALA A 179 7.85 -23.54 -3.09
CA ALA A 179 7.32 -22.19 -3.03
C ALA A 179 6.35 -22.05 -1.85
N ALA A 180 6.45 -20.94 -1.14
CA ALA A 180 5.72 -20.73 0.11
C ALA A 180 5.07 -19.34 0.14
N ALA A 181 3.84 -19.28 0.63
CA ALA A 181 3.13 -18.05 0.93
C ALA A 181 3.02 -17.87 2.46
N TYR A 182 3.29 -16.65 2.91
CA TYR A 182 3.20 -16.23 4.29
C TYR A 182 2.13 -15.15 4.37
N VAL A 183 1.09 -15.39 5.16
CA VAL A 183 0.04 -14.41 5.45
C VAL A 183 0.31 -13.84 6.84
N CYS A 184 0.62 -12.55 6.88
CA CYS A 184 0.99 -11.85 8.09
C CYS A 184 -0.02 -10.75 8.42
N GLU A 185 -0.24 -10.55 9.71
CA GLU A 185 -1.07 -9.51 10.27
C GLU A 185 -0.26 -8.81 11.37
N ASN A 186 -0.11 -7.48 11.27
CA ASN A 186 0.64 -6.68 12.25
C ASN A 186 2.02 -7.26 12.59
N TYR A 187 2.81 -7.61 11.57
CA TYR A 187 4.15 -8.21 11.70
C TYR A 187 4.20 -9.63 12.31
N ALA A 188 3.06 -10.26 12.58
CA ALA A 188 2.97 -11.66 13.00
C ALA A 188 2.41 -12.52 11.86
N CYS A 189 3.12 -13.59 11.48
CA CYS A 189 2.70 -14.47 10.39
C CYS A 189 2.06 -15.75 10.91
N GLN A 190 1.07 -16.23 10.18
CA GLN A 190 0.59 -17.61 10.32
C GLN A 190 1.65 -18.60 9.81
N LEU A 191 1.41 -19.90 10.01
CA LEU A 191 2.27 -20.93 9.42
C LEU A 191 2.24 -20.81 7.88
N PRO A 192 3.41 -20.87 7.20
CA PRO A 192 3.45 -20.76 5.76
C PRO A 192 2.76 -21.94 5.08
N VAL A 193 2.16 -21.65 3.92
CA VAL A 193 1.46 -22.63 3.10
C VAL A 193 2.13 -22.77 1.76
N THR A 194 2.14 -23.99 1.21
CA THR A 194 2.81 -24.34 -0.06
C THR A 194 1.83 -24.71 -1.17
N THR A 195 0.52 -24.59 -0.92
CA THR A 195 -0.53 -24.90 -1.91
C THR A 195 -1.51 -23.76 -2.05
N ALA A 196 -2.02 -23.59 -3.27
CA ALA A 196 -3.04 -22.60 -3.61
C ALA A 196 -4.32 -22.77 -2.77
N GLU A 197 -4.76 -24.02 -2.57
CA GLU A 197 -5.95 -24.30 -1.75
C GLU A 197 -5.78 -23.87 -0.30
N ALA A 198 -4.61 -24.16 0.31
CA ALA A 198 -4.33 -23.77 1.68
C ALA A 198 -4.27 -22.24 1.81
N LEU A 199 -3.60 -21.56 0.87
CA LEU A 199 -3.58 -20.09 0.83
C LEU A 199 -4.98 -19.50 0.70
N GLY A 200 -5.83 -20.09 -0.16
CA GLY A 200 -7.21 -19.67 -0.32
C GLY A 200 -8.08 -19.80 0.95
N ARG A 201 -7.67 -20.60 1.95
CA ARG A 201 -8.36 -20.68 3.24
C ARG A 201 -7.89 -19.63 4.25
N LEU A 202 -6.71 -19.02 4.00
CA LEU A 202 -6.15 -17.97 4.85
C LEU A 202 -6.57 -16.56 4.41
N LEU A 203 -6.84 -16.39 3.11
CA LEU A 203 -7.36 -15.17 2.49
C LEU A 203 -8.89 -15.11 2.58
#